data_AF-D4P3L8-F1
#
_entry.id   AF-D4P3L8-F1
#
_cell.length_a   1.000
_cell.length_b   1.000
_cell.length_c   1.000
_cell.angle_alpha   90.00
_cell.angle_beta   90.00
_cell.angle_gamma   90.00
#
_symmetry.space_group_name_H-M   'P 1'
#
loop_
_entity.id
_entity.type
_entity.pdbx_description
1 polymer ?
#
loop_
_entity_poly.entity_id
_entity_poly.type
_entity_poly.pdbx_seq_one_letter_code
_entity_poly.pdbx_strand_id
1 'polypeptide(L)' 'GHVRIKSRDPHQHPAILFNYMSHEQDWQEFRDAIRITREIMHQPALDQYRGREISPGAECQTDEQLDEFVRNHAET' A
#
# COMPACT_ATOMS: atom_id res chain seq x y z
N GLY A 1 -15.38 1.94 4.06
CA GLY A 1 -15.97 1.65 2.74
C GLY A 1 -17.44 1.28 2.81
N HIS A 2 -18.02 0.87 1.69
CA HIS A 2 -19.38 0.31 1.60
C HIS A 2 -19.54 -0.66 0.43
N VAL A 3 -20.57 -1.51 0.51
CA VAL A 3 -21.08 -2.30 -0.61
C VAL A 3 -22.55 -1.96 -0.80
N ARG A 4 -22.95 -1.55 -2.01
CA ARG A 4 -24.32 -1.12 -2.31
C ARG A 4 -24.84 -1.75 -3.59
N ILE A 5 -26.10 -2.19 -3.56
CA ILE A 5 -26.81 -2.59 -4.79
C ILE A 5 -26.92 -1.40 -5.73
N LYS A 6 -26.64 -1.63 -7.02
CA LYS A 6 -26.80 -0.60 -8.07
C LYS A 6 -28.18 -0.67 -8.74
N SER A 7 -28.85 -1.81 -8.61
CA SER A 7 -30.05 -2.15 -9.37
C SER A 7 -30.86 -3.22 -8.64
N ARG A 8 -32.08 -3.46 -9.14
CA ARG A 8 -32.95 -4.57 -8.74
C ARG A 8 -32.62 -5.87 -9.49
N ASP A 9 -31.76 -5.82 -10.51
CA ASP A 9 -31.26 -6.99 -11.23
C ASP A 9 -30.28 -7.77 -10.35
N PRO A 10 -30.59 -9.02 -9.94
CA PRO A 10 -29.72 -9.83 -9.09
C PRO A 10 -28.43 -10.29 -9.80
N HIS A 11 -28.34 -10.19 -11.13
CA HIS A 11 -27.13 -10.53 -11.89
C HIS A 11 -26.16 -9.35 -12.03
N GLN A 12 -26.58 -8.13 -11.68
CA GLN A 12 -25.72 -6.96 -11.76
C GLN A 12 -24.80 -6.86 -10.54
N HIS A 13 -23.49 -6.71 -10.78
CA HIS A 13 -22.52 -6.54 -9.70
C HIS A 13 -22.78 -5.29 -8.86
N PRO A 14 -22.60 -5.37 -7.52
CA PRO A 14 -22.78 -4.23 -6.63
C PRO A 14 -21.68 -3.17 -6.82
N ALA A 15 -21.92 -1.97 -6.27
CA ALA A 15 -20.87 -0.98 -6.06
C ALA A 15 -20.09 -1.37 -4.82
N ILE A 16 -18.76 -1.44 -4.94
CA ILE A 16 -17.86 -1.66 -3.82
C ILE A 16 -16.94 -0.44 -3.75
N LEU A 17 -16.92 0.21 -2.60
CA LEU A 17 -15.98 1.27 -2.28
C LEU A 17 -15.21 0.83 -1.04
N PHE A 18 -13.93 0.51 -1.17
CA PHE A 18 -13.10 0.15 -0.02
C PHE A 18 -12.88 1.34 0.89
N ASN A 19 -12.72 2.53 0.30
CA ASN A 19 -12.39 3.76 1.01
C ASN A 19 -11.06 3.60 1.76
N TYR A 20 -10.07 3.01 1.09
CA TYR A 20 -8.73 2.88 1.64
C TYR A 20 -8.11 4.24 1.85
N MET A 21 -7.21 4.33 2.83
CA MET A 21 -6.48 5.55 3.16
C MET A 21 -7.40 6.73 3.52
N SER A 22 -8.60 6.44 4.05
CA SER A 22 -9.58 7.47 4.39
C SER A 22 -9.32 8.15 5.72
N HIS A 23 -8.43 7.59 6.54
CA HIS A 23 -7.96 8.20 7.78
C HIS A 23 -6.46 8.47 7.68
N GLU A 24 -6.00 9.55 8.31
CA GLU A 24 -4.59 9.93 8.34
C GLU A 24 -3.69 8.82 8.93
N GLN A 25 -4.22 8.08 9.92
CA GLN A 25 -3.53 6.94 10.52
C GLN A 25 -3.19 5.85 9.50
N ASP A 26 -4.06 5.59 8.52
CA ASP A 26 -3.83 4.58 7.49
C ASP A 26 -2.55 4.91 6.68
N TRP A 27 -2.31 6.20 6.40
CA TRP A 27 -1.11 6.65 5.69
C TRP A 27 0.14 6.48 6.53
N GLN A 28 0.08 6.88 7.81
CA GLN A 28 1.20 6.74 8.73
C GLN A 28 1.64 5.28 8.88
N GLU A 29 0.68 4.38 9.10
CA GLU A 29 0.94 2.95 9.25
C GLU A 29 1.57 2.33 8.00
N PHE A 30 1.15 2.74 6.80
CA PHE A 30 1.75 2.26 5.56
C PHE A 30 3.18 2.76 5.37
N ARG A 31 3.47 4.03 5.66
CA ARG A 31 4.85 4.56 5.61
C ARG A 31 5.75 3.82 6.59
N ASP A 32 5.27 3.58 7.80
CA ASP A 32 6.03 2.88 8.83
C ASP A 32 6.27 1.41 8.45
N ALA A 33 5.26 0.73 7.87
CA ALA A 33 5.41 -0.62 7.35
C ALA A 33 6.48 -0.73 6.25
N ILE A 34 6.54 0.24 5.31
CA ILE A 34 7.59 0.28 4.27
C ILE A 34 8.97 0.46 4.91
N ARG A 35 9.10 1.37 5.87
CA ARG A 35 10.36 1.65 6.56
C ARG A 35 10.86 0.45 7.36
N ILE A 36 9.98 -0.19 8.13
CA ILE A 36 10.29 -1.39 8.91
C ILE A 36 10.68 -2.53 7.98
N THR A 37 9.98 -2.70 6.85
CA THR A 37 10.33 -3.73 5.87
C THR A 37 11.73 -3.50 5.31
N ARG A 38 12.08 -2.26 4.97
CA ARG A 38 13.45 -1.91 4.54
C ARG A 38 14.47 -2.23 5.63
N GLU A 39 14.20 -1.84 6.88
CA GLU A 39 15.09 -2.12 8.00
C GLU A 39 15.32 -3.62 8.21
N ILE A 40 14.26 -4.44 8.14
CA ILE A 40 14.34 -5.90 8.24
C ILE A 40 15.19 -6.46 7.11
N MET A 41 14.93 -6.04 5.87
CA MET A 41 15.71 -6.48 4.70
C MET A 41 17.17 -6.06 4.80
N HIS A 42 17.46 -4.95 5.47
CA HIS A 42 18.81 -4.45 5.71
C HIS A 42 19.56 -5.13 6.88
N GLN A 43 18.97 -6.14 7.53
CA GLN A 43 19.67 -6.89 8.58
C GLN A 43 20.80 -7.77 8.02
N PRO A 44 21.93 -7.92 8.74
CA PRO A 44 23.10 -8.69 8.27
C PRO A 44 22.80 -10.14 7.86
N ALA A 45 21.82 -10.77 8.52
CA ALA A 45 21.41 -12.14 8.22
C ALA A 45 20.85 -12.31 6.79
N LEU A 46 20.36 -11.23 6.19
CA LEU A 46 19.77 -11.23 4.86
C LEU A 46 20.74 -10.73 3.78
N ASP A 47 21.97 -10.33 4.11
CA ASP A 47 22.94 -9.75 3.16
C ASP A 47 23.18 -10.62 1.92
N GLN A 48 23.27 -11.95 2.10
CA GLN A 48 23.51 -12.88 0.99
C GLN A 48 22.28 -13.09 0.10
N TYR A 49 21.09 -12.71 0.57
CA TYR A 49 19.81 -12.96 -0.09
C TYR A 49 19.15 -11.69 -0.62
N ARG A 50 19.41 -10.54 0.00
CA ARG A 50 18.80 -9.28 -0.42
C ARG A 50 19.45 -8.81 -1.71
N GLY A 51 18.62 -8.71 -2.75
CA GLY A 51 18.98 -8.01 -3.99
C GLY A 51 18.76 -6.51 -3.85
N ARG A 52 18.67 -5.83 -4.99
CA ARG A 52 18.18 -4.45 -5.05
C ARG A 52 16.69 -4.41 -4.69
N GLU A 53 16.28 -3.38 -3.94
CA GLU A 53 14.86 -3.10 -3.72
C GLU A 53 14.16 -2.85 -5.07
N ILE A 54 13.10 -3.61 -5.36
CA ILE A 54 12.35 -3.54 -6.62
C ILE A 54 11.25 -2.46 -6.53
N SER A 55 10.58 -2.38 -5.38
CA SER A 55 9.45 -1.48 -5.15
C SER A 55 9.34 -1.20 -3.64
N PRO A 56 9.04 0.05 -3.21
CA PRO A 56 8.91 1.27 -4.00
C PRO A 56 10.19 1.76 -4.69
N GLY A 57 11.36 1.19 -4.34
CA GLY A 57 12.65 1.56 -4.91
C GLY A 57 13.42 2.49 -3.99
N ALA A 58 14.75 2.41 -4.05
CA ALA A 58 15.64 3.11 -3.14
C ALA A 58 15.61 4.64 -3.31
N GLU A 59 15.08 5.15 -4.40
CA GLU A 59 14.86 6.56 -4.68
C GLU A 59 13.65 7.17 -3.96
N CYS A 60 12.72 6.33 -3.50
CA CYS A 60 11.50 6.75 -2.82
C CYS A 60 11.73 6.80 -1.30
N GLN A 61 11.96 7.98 -0.75
CA GLN A 61 12.43 8.18 0.63
C GLN A 61 11.55 9.11 1.46
N THR A 62 10.98 10.16 0.86
CA THR A 62 10.16 11.12 1.60
C THR A 62 8.75 10.59 1.82
N ASP A 63 8.06 11.11 2.84
CA ASP A 63 6.67 10.75 3.13
C ASP A 63 5.77 10.97 1.92
N GLU A 64 5.96 12.07 1.20
CA GLU A 64 5.17 12.40 0.01
C GLU A 64 5.39 11.40 -1.13
N GLN A 65 6.62 10.93 -1.32
CA GLN A 65 6.94 9.92 -2.33
C GLN A 65 6.34 8.56 -1.94
N LEU A 66 6.40 8.20 -0.65
CA LEU A 66 5.81 6.98 -0.14
C LEU A 66 4.27 7.02 -0.25
N ASP A 67 3.65 8.16 0.03
CA ASP A 67 2.21 8.36 -0.13
C ASP A 67 1.78 8.25 -1.59
N GLU A 68 2.53 8.86 -2.51
CA GLU A 68 2.26 8.75 -3.94
C GLU A 68 2.40 7.30 -4.40
N PHE A 69 3.41 6.58 -3.92
CA PHE A 69 3.57 5.16 -4.19
C PHE A 69 2.38 4.35 -3.67
N VAL A 70 2.01 4.51 -2.39
CA VAL A 70 0.89 3.78 -1.77
C VAL A 70 -0.42 4.09 -2.51
N ARG A 71 -0.67 5.34 -2.86
CA ARG A 71 -1.87 5.74 -3.62
C ARG A 71 -1.97 5.02 -4.97
N ASN A 72 -0.85 4.84 -5.66
CA ASN A 72 -0.83 4.21 -6.99
C ASN A 72 -0.87 2.67 -6.94
N HIS A 73 -0.57 2.06 -5.80
CA HIS A 73 -0.42 0.59 -5.69
C HIS A 73 -1.39 -0.08 -4.70
N ALA A 74 -2.10 0.69 -3.86
CA ALA A 74 -3.04 0.14 -2.87
C ALA A 74 -4.32 -0.46 -3.47
N GLU A 75 -4.59 -0.26 -4.77
CA GLU A 75 -5.82 -0.71 -5.44
C GLU A 75 -5.61 -1.69 -6.61
N THR A 76 -4.41 -2.26 -6.80
CA THR A 76 -4.21 -3.27 -7.88
C THR A 76 -4.71 -4.65 -7.49
#